data_AF-A0A1I7YYU6-F1
#
_entry.id   AF-A0A1I7YYU6-F1
#
_cell.length_a   1.000
_cell.length_b   1.000
_cell.length_c   1.000
_cell.angle_alpha   90.00
_cell.angle_beta   90.00
_cell.angle_gamma   90.00
#
_symmetry.space_group_name_H-M   'P 1'
#
loop_
_entity.id
_entity.type
_entity.pdbx_description
1 polymer ?
#
loop_
_entity_poly.entity_id
_entity_poly.type
_entity_poly.pdbx_seq_one_letter_code
_entity_poly.pdbx_strand_id
1 'polypeptide(L)'
;MPRRKNVQSNGAPAAKEGKWKKKAPKDKNAPKRPLTAFIAYSMERRPELESKHPNIKMSNIMKITSQEWKELSDETKKIYLDKASKEMEAYNKAMGEYRKTDLYREYKTKVDASEKSGKRKHGDSKKATRLSESDVNGSTMVAGTSQIRIFSDEFLLYNKEQETELRNLRRKLNVSIEEENSLKKLIAAGESRHEALRAEMRTEHEALDNGQQTLQRWERILKRVLQNVPMPALWKEFLDKDFDSFLTTLAENQSGRTHEFQQAAAAIRGAIANISFD
;
A
#
# COMPACT_ATOMS: atom_id res chain seq x y z
N MET A 1 -34.41 -26.61 69.97
CA MET A 1 -35.65 -25.88 69.61
C MET A 1 -36.06 -25.02 70.81
N PRO A 2 -36.73 -23.84 70.68
CA PRO A 2 -36.22 -22.56 70.12
C PRO A 2 -36.74 -21.30 70.88
N ARG A 3 -36.27 -20.07 70.51
CA ARG A 3 -37.02 -18.76 70.36
C ARG A 3 -35.99 -17.59 70.30
N ARG A 4 -35.71 -16.90 69.18
CA ARG A 4 -36.42 -15.88 68.35
C ARG A 4 -36.77 -14.52 69.03
N LYS A 5 -36.21 -13.43 68.47
CA LYS A 5 -36.79 -12.13 68.01
C LYS A 5 -35.65 -11.35 67.27
N ASN A 6 -35.57 -11.24 65.93
CA ASN A 6 -36.12 -10.25 64.96
C ASN A 6 -36.21 -8.80 65.52
N VAL A 7 -35.66 -7.71 64.91
CA VAL A 7 -35.96 -7.08 63.58
C VAL A 7 -34.94 -5.95 63.22
N GLN A 8 -34.44 -5.96 61.97
CA GLN A 8 -34.10 -4.88 60.96
C GLN A 8 -33.25 -3.62 61.35
N SER A 9 -32.45 -2.95 60.49
CA SER A 9 -32.16 -2.93 59.04
C SER A 9 -30.97 -2.00 58.73
N ASN A 10 -30.46 -2.07 57.49
CA ASN A 10 -29.57 -1.13 56.75
C ASN A 10 -28.09 -1.53 56.79
N GLY A 11 -27.39 -1.78 55.68
CA GLY A 11 -27.72 -1.75 54.25
C GLY A 11 -26.41 -2.15 53.54
N ALA A 12 -26.40 -3.31 52.90
CA ALA A 12 -25.22 -3.80 52.18
C ALA A 12 -24.94 -2.88 50.97
N PRO A 13 -23.68 -2.44 50.71
CA PRO A 13 -23.38 -1.74 49.48
C PRO A 13 -23.55 -2.74 48.33
N ALA A 14 -24.58 -2.49 47.52
CA ALA A 14 -24.90 -3.24 46.32
C ALA A 14 -23.64 -3.40 45.45
N ALA A 15 -23.25 -4.65 45.21
CA ALA A 15 -22.27 -4.99 44.20
C ALA A 15 -22.75 -4.41 42.86
N LYS A 16 -22.01 -3.42 42.34
CA LYS A 16 -22.24 -2.89 41.00
C LYS A 16 -21.93 -4.02 40.02
N GLU A 17 -22.97 -4.71 39.57
CA GLU A 17 -22.90 -5.63 38.43
C GLU A 17 -22.48 -4.85 37.19
N GLY A 18 -21.17 -4.76 36.95
CA GLY A 18 -20.63 -4.30 35.68
C GLY A 18 -21.10 -5.26 34.60
N LYS A 19 -22.12 -4.87 33.83
CA LYS A 19 -22.60 -5.65 32.67
C LYS A 19 -21.48 -5.71 31.64
N TRP A 20 -20.71 -6.80 31.66
CA TRP A 20 -19.74 -7.14 30.62
C TRP A 20 -20.49 -7.17 29.28
N LYS A 21 -20.10 -6.31 28.33
CA LYS A 21 -20.65 -6.36 26.98
C LYS A 21 -20.42 -7.77 26.43
N LYS A 22 -21.49 -8.49 26.11
CA LYS A 22 -21.40 -9.81 25.48
C LYS A 22 -20.61 -9.64 24.19
N LYS A 23 -19.41 -10.23 24.13
CA LYS A 23 -18.57 -10.22 22.93
C LYS A 23 -19.39 -10.85 21.80
N ALA A 24 -19.31 -10.27 20.60
CA ALA A 24 -19.98 -10.84 19.42
C ALA A 24 -19.63 -12.33 19.28
N PRO A 25 -20.59 -13.17 18.86
CA PRO A 25 -20.36 -14.60 18.70
C PRO A 25 -19.17 -14.81 17.78
N LYS A 26 -18.20 -15.60 18.22
CA LYS A 26 -16.97 -15.83 17.48
C LYS A 26 -17.27 -16.79 16.33
N ASP A 27 -16.87 -16.41 15.12
CA ASP A 27 -17.04 -17.25 13.95
C ASP A 27 -16.26 -18.56 14.10
N LYS A 28 -16.95 -19.70 13.95
CA LYS A 28 -16.32 -21.03 14.03
C LYS A 28 -15.52 -21.37 12.76
N ASN A 29 -15.85 -20.73 11.64
CA ASN A 29 -15.26 -21.01 10.33
C ASN A 29 -14.09 -20.06 10.01
N ALA A 30 -13.89 -19.01 10.81
CA ALA A 30 -12.76 -18.12 10.63
C ALA A 30 -11.43 -18.82 10.96
N PRO A 31 -10.37 -18.58 10.18
CA PRO A 31 -9.01 -18.96 10.54
C PRO A 31 -8.70 -18.51 11.98
N LYS A 32 -8.01 -19.35 12.75
CA LYS A 32 -7.60 -19.01 14.12
C LYS A 32 -6.35 -18.14 14.08
N ARG A 33 -6.33 -17.07 14.86
CA ARG A 33 -5.14 -16.23 15.02
C ARG A 33 -3.99 -17.07 15.59
N PRO A 34 -2.79 -17.03 14.99
CA PRO A 34 -1.63 -17.74 15.50
C PRO A 34 -1.14 -17.09 16.79
N LEU A 35 -0.33 -17.84 17.52
CA LEU A 35 0.24 -17.40 18.79
C LEU A 35 1.39 -16.42 18.52
N THR A 36 1.56 -15.45 19.41
CA THR A 36 2.74 -14.58 19.35
C THR A 36 3.98 -15.34 19.82
N ALA A 37 5.18 -14.88 19.42
CA ALA A 37 6.44 -15.52 19.78
C ALA A 37 6.57 -15.81 21.29
N PHE A 38 6.23 -14.82 22.13
CA PHE A 38 6.22 -14.98 23.57
C PHE A 38 5.20 -16.02 24.06
N ILE A 39 4.00 -16.06 23.47
CA ILE A 39 2.99 -17.04 23.89
C ILE A 39 3.41 -18.45 23.48
N ALA A 40 3.98 -18.63 22.28
CA ALA A 40 4.53 -19.91 21.84
C ALA A 40 5.61 -20.42 22.81
N TYR A 41 6.60 -19.58 23.12
CA TYR A 41 7.61 -19.86 24.14
C TYR A 41 7.00 -20.18 25.51
N SER A 42 6.01 -19.39 25.94
CA SER A 42 5.37 -19.57 27.24
C SER A 42 4.58 -20.88 27.33
N MET A 43 4.00 -21.38 26.23
CA MET A 43 3.31 -22.66 26.23
C MET A 43 4.27 -23.85 26.37
N GLU A 44 5.48 -23.75 25.81
CA GLU A 44 6.53 -24.77 25.95
C GLU A 44 7.17 -24.72 27.35
N ARG A 45 7.40 -23.52 27.88
CA ARG A 45 8.11 -23.33 29.16
C ARG A 45 7.25 -23.49 30.42
N ARG A 46 5.95 -23.17 30.35
CA ARG A 46 5.02 -23.31 31.50
C ARG A 46 4.98 -24.73 32.11
N PRO A 47 4.80 -25.82 31.35
CA PRO A 47 4.70 -27.16 31.95
C PRO A 47 6.00 -27.57 32.66
N GLU A 48 7.16 -27.11 32.18
CA GLU A 48 8.44 -27.34 32.85
C GLU A 48 8.52 -26.62 34.20
N LEU A 49 8.05 -25.37 34.26
CA LEU A 49 8.01 -24.58 35.49
C LEU A 49 6.95 -25.08 36.47
N GLU A 50 5.80 -25.56 35.98
CA GLU A 50 4.76 -26.20 36.79
C GLU A 50 5.28 -27.50 37.42
N SER A 51 6.04 -28.29 36.67
CA SER A 51 6.64 -29.54 37.17
C SER A 51 7.72 -29.29 38.22
N LYS A 52 8.52 -28.23 38.05
CA LYS A 52 9.56 -27.82 39.02
C LYS A 52 8.97 -27.13 40.26
N HIS A 53 7.81 -26.48 40.11
CA HIS A 53 7.18 -25.69 41.15
C HIS A 53 5.67 -25.97 41.28
N PRO A 54 5.27 -27.19 41.69
CA PRO A 54 3.86 -27.61 41.71
C PRO A 54 2.99 -26.82 42.70
N ASN A 55 3.61 -26.16 43.69
CA ASN A 55 2.91 -25.38 44.74
C ASN A 55 2.79 -23.89 44.43
N ILE A 56 3.33 -23.42 43.29
CA ILE A 56 3.32 -22.00 42.94
C ILE A 56 2.08 -21.67 42.09
N LYS A 57 1.41 -20.56 42.40
CA LYS A 57 0.27 -20.07 41.61
C LYS A 57 0.69 -19.78 40.17
N MET A 58 -0.15 -20.16 39.20
CA MET A 58 0.01 -19.88 37.76
C MET A 58 0.41 -18.42 37.46
N SER A 59 -0.12 -17.46 38.23
CA SER A 59 0.24 -16.04 38.08
C SER A 59 1.72 -15.75 38.30
N ASN A 60 2.37 -16.47 39.22
CA ASN A 60 3.78 -16.33 39.52
C ASN A 60 4.64 -17.08 38.50
N ILE A 61 4.19 -18.24 38.02
CA ILE A 61 4.84 -18.97 36.91
C ILE A 61 4.90 -18.07 35.66
N MET A 62 3.79 -17.38 35.34
CA MET A 62 3.75 -16.47 34.20
C MET A 62 4.69 -15.27 34.35
N LYS A 63 4.91 -14.77 35.58
CA LYS A 63 5.91 -13.72 35.85
C LYS A 63 7.32 -14.24 35.59
N ILE A 64 7.65 -15.44 36.07
CA ILE A 64 8.94 -16.08 35.85
C ILE A 64 9.19 -16.27 34.35
N THR A 65 8.23 -16.85 33.61
CA THR A 65 8.37 -17.03 32.15
C THR A 65 8.53 -15.71 31.40
N SER A 66 7.87 -14.64 31.86
CA SER A 66 8.00 -13.30 31.26
C SER A 66 9.38 -12.69 31.48
N GLN A 67 10.00 -12.99 32.63
CA GLN A 67 11.35 -12.58 32.95
C GLN A 67 12.38 -13.40 32.15
N GLU A 68 12.26 -14.72 32.11
CA GLU A 68 13.11 -15.60 31.30
C GLU A 68 13.12 -15.17 29.83
N TRP A 69 11.96 -14.84 29.26
CA TRP A 69 11.86 -14.35 27.88
C TRP A 69 12.63 -13.04 27.60
N LYS A 70 12.77 -12.17 28.61
CA LYS A 70 13.56 -10.94 28.48
C LYS A 70 15.06 -11.20 28.57
N GLU A 71 15.44 -12.24 29.30
CA GLU A 71 16.83 -12.64 29.54
C GLU A 71 17.36 -13.62 28.47
N LEU A 72 16.48 -14.20 27.63
CA LEU A 72 16.87 -15.03 26.49
C LEU A 72 17.78 -14.28 25.51
N SER A 73 18.72 -15.02 24.91
CA SER A 73 19.55 -14.50 23.83
C SER A 73 18.71 -14.11 22.60
N ASP A 74 19.18 -13.09 21.88
CA ASP A 74 18.51 -12.61 20.68
C ASP A 74 18.40 -13.71 19.60
N GLU A 75 19.36 -14.64 19.54
CA GLU A 75 19.34 -15.78 18.62
C GLU A 75 18.18 -16.74 18.91
N THR A 76 18.01 -17.15 20.18
CA THR A 76 16.92 -18.04 20.58
C THR A 76 15.57 -17.35 20.44
N LYS A 77 15.50 -16.06 20.81
CA LYS A 77 14.29 -15.25 20.67
C LYS A 77 13.89 -15.08 19.21
N LYS A 78 14.86 -14.91 18.31
CA LYS A 78 14.65 -14.78 16.87
C LYS A 78 14.00 -16.02 16.26
N ILE A 79 14.37 -17.23 16.69
CA ILE A 79 13.71 -18.47 16.22
C ILE A 79 12.19 -18.43 16.47
N TYR A 80 11.77 -18.01 17.67
CA TYR A 80 10.35 -17.89 18.01
C TYR A 80 9.67 -16.72 17.28
N LEU A 81 10.38 -15.61 17.07
CA LEU A 81 9.88 -14.46 16.30
C LEU A 81 9.66 -14.82 14.83
N ASP A 82 10.62 -15.50 14.21
CA ASP A 82 10.54 -15.93 12.81
C ASP A 82 9.42 -16.97 12.62
N LYS A 83 9.30 -17.94 13.53
CA LYS A 83 8.20 -18.91 13.52
C LYS A 83 6.84 -18.22 13.66
N ALA A 84 6.71 -17.29 14.61
CA ALA A 84 5.46 -16.53 14.81
C ALA A 84 5.13 -15.62 13.62
N SER A 85 6.15 -15.00 12.98
CA SER A 85 5.97 -14.19 11.77
C SER A 85 5.44 -15.03 10.62
N LYS A 86 6.06 -16.18 10.37
CA LYS A 86 5.65 -17.11 9.31
C LYS A 86 4.21 -17.61 9.51
N GLU A 87 3.85 -17.97 10.75
CA GLU A 87 2.48 -18.37 11.07
C GLU A 87 1.49 -17.20 10.92
N MET A 88 1.88 -15.98 11.29
CA MET A 88 1.07 -14.77 11.10
C MET A 88 0.84 -14.46 9.61
N GLU A 89 1.86 -14.62 8.77
CA GLU A 89 1.75 -14.45 7.32
C GLU A 89 0.79 -15.48 6.70
N ALA A 90 0.92 -16.75 7.08
CA ALA A 90 0.01 -17.81 6.65
C ALA A 90 -1.44 -17.53 7.07
N TYR A 91 -1.63 -17.08 8.32
CA TYR A 91 -2.94 -16.66 8.82
C TYR A 91 -3.50 -15.48 8.03
N ASN A 92 -2.70 -14.45 7.74
CA ASN A 92 -3.16 -13.29 6.99
C ASN A 92 -3.61 -13.66 5.58
N LYS A 93 -2.90 -14.59 4.93
CA LYS A 93 -3.29 -15.14 3.63
C LYS A 93 -4.61 -15.91 3.72
N ALA A 94 -4.72 -16.87 4.63
CA ALA A 94 -5.94 -17.65 4.84
C ALA A 94 -7.15 -16.77 5.24
N MET A 95 -6.90 -15.73 6.03
CA MET A 95 -7.92 -14.75 6.42
C MET A 95 -8.36 -13.86 5.25
N GLY A 96 -7.44 -13.54 4.33
CA GLY A 96 -7.75 -12.85 3.08
C GLY A 96 -8.65 -13.67 2.18
N GLU A 97 -8.40 -14.98 2.06
CA GLU A 97 -9.26 -15.92 1.34
C GLU A 97 -10.62 -16.08 2.03
N TYR A 98 -10.62 -16.25 3.36
CA TYR A 98 -11.86 -16.36 4.13
C TYR A 98 -12.76 -15.14 3.96
N ARG A 99 -12.20 -13.92 3.93
CA ARG A 99 -12.97 -12.69 3.71
C ARG A 99 -13.71 -12.64 2.38
N LYS A 100 -13.29 -13.42 1.37
CA LYS A 100 -13.94 -13.50 0.06
C LYS A 100 -15.06 -14.53 0.01
N THR A 101 -15.13 -15.44 0.98
CA THR A 101 -16.14 -16.50 0.99
C THR A 101 -17.52 -16.00 1.45
N ASP A 102 -18.55 -16.69 0.98
CA ASP A 102 -19.95 -16.41 1.35
C ASP A 102 -20.19 -16.58 2.85
N LEU A 103 -19.46 -17.50 3.49
CA LEU A 103 -19.47 -17.72 4.94
C LEU A 103 -19.11 -16.46 5.74
N TYR A 104 -18.10 -15.71 5.30
CA TYR A 104 -17.72 -14.46 5.94
C TYR A 104 -18.78 -13.36 5.76
N ARG A 105 -19.43 -13.32 4.59
CA ARG A 105 -20.52 -12.38 4.32
C ARG A 105 -21.71 -12.65 5.24
N GLU A 106 -22.11 -13.91 5.38
CA GLU A 106 -23.16 -14.31 6.31
C GLU A 106 -22.81 -14.00 7.77
N TYR A 107 -21.58 -14.30 8.19
CA TYR A 107 -21.11 -13.96 9.53
C TYR A 107 -21.20 -12.44 9.80
N LYS A 108 -20.72 -11.63 8.86
CA LYS A 108 -20.76 -10.16 8.98
C LYS A 108 -22.18 -9.64 9.10
N THR A 109 -23.12 -10.14 8.29
CA THR A 109 -24.54 -9.74 8.38
C THR A 109 -25.18 -10.09 9.72
N LYS A 110 -24.85 -11.26 10.30
CA LYS A 110 -25.34 -11.69 11.63
C LYS A 110 -24.77 -10.81 12.76
N VAL A 111 -23.50 -10.44 12.68
CA VAL A 111 -22.86 -9.53 13.63
C VAL A 111 -23.51 -8.14 13.56
N ASP A 112 -23.65 -7.57 12.35
CA ASP A 112 -24.25 -6.25 12.15
C ASP A 112 -25.72 -6.20 12.59
N ALA A 113 -26.48 -7.28 12.37
CA ALA A 113 -27.87 -7.41 12.86
C ALA A 113 -27.92 -7.43 14.40
N SER A 114 -26.99 -8.15 15.04
CA SER A 114 -26.91 -8.20 16.50
C SER A 114 -26.53 -6.84 17.12
N GLU A 115 -25.65 -6.08 16.49
CA GLU A 115 -25.25 -4.74 16.94
C GLU A 115 -26.38 -3.71 16.77
N LYS A 116 -27.14 -3.78 15.65
CA LYS A 116 -28.33 -2.94 15.43
C LYS A 116 -29.43 -3.21 16.45
N SER A 117 -29.63 -4.48 16.86
CA SER A 117 -30.62 -4.84 17.89
C SER A 117 -30.25 -4.32 19.28
N GLY A 118 -28.95 -4.27 19.62
CA GLY A 118 -28.46 -3.75 20.90
C GLY A 118 -28.61 -2.23 21.06
N LYS A 119 -28.68 -1.48 19.96
CA LYS A 119 -28.76 -0.01 19.97
C LYS A 119 -30.19 0.53 20.11
N ARG A 120 -31.23 -0.27 19.79
CA ARG A 120 -32.65 0.15 19.89
C ARG A 120 -33.21 0.18 21.32
N LYS A 121 -32.47 -0.28 22.35
CA LYS A 121 -32.93 -0.27 23.75
C LYS A 121 -32.39 0.89 24.61
N HIS A 122 -31.69 1.85 24.02
CA HIS A 122 -31.14 2.99 24.79
C HIS A 122 -31.47 4.32 24.10
N GLY A 123 -32.73 4.73 24.22
CA GLY A 123 -33.19 6.00 23.71
C GLY A 123 -34.58 6.31 24.23
N ASP A 124 -34.72 6.57 25.53
CA ASP A 124 -35.51 7.71 26.00
C ASP A 124 -35.31 7.95 27.50
N SER A 125 -34.76 9.12 27.84
CA SER A 125 -34.98 9.88 29.09
C SER A 125 -34.00 11.04 29.12
N LYS A 126 -34.32 12.11 28.39
CA LYS A 126 -33.76 13.44 28.63
C LYS A 126 -34.23 13.90 30.02
N LYS A 127 -33.30 14.12 30.96
CA LYS A 127 -33.55 15.02 32.09
C LYS A 127 -32.54 16.16 32.02
N ALA A 128 -33.00 17.26 31.46
CA ALA A 128 -32.31 18.54 31.53
C ALA A 128 -32.16 18.93 33.00
N THR A 129 -30.94 19.19 33.44
CA THR A 129 -30.67 19.98 34.65
C THR A 129 -29.81 21.14 34.21
N ARG A 130 -30.47 22.30 34.12
CA ARG A 130 -29.94 23.61 33.77
C ARG A 130 -29.22 24.14 35.02
N LEU A 131 -27.93 24.45 34.91
CA LEU A 131 -27.24 25.30 35.88
C LEU A 131 -26.44 26.36 35.12
N SER A 132 -26.59 27.57 35.64
CA SER A 132 -26.28 28.91 35.16
C SER A 132 -24.84 29.13 34.70
N GLU A 133 -24.71 29.83 33.58
CA GLU A 133 -23.54 30.63 33.21
C GLU A 133 -23.37 31.79 34.19
N SER A 134 -22.17 31.90 34.76
CA SER A 134 -21.58 33.18 35.16
C SER A 134 -20.08 33.10 34.92
N ASP A 135 -19.60 34.08 34.18
CA ASP A 135 -18.23 34.34 33.76
C ASP A 135 -17.18 34.12 34.84
N VAL A 136 -16.13 33.34 34.55
CA VAL A 136 -14.73 33.67 34.92
C VAL A 136 -13.77 33.04 33.90
N ASN A 137 -13.26 33.90 33.03
CA ASN A 137 -11.85 34.06 32.64
C ASN A 137 -11.02 32.84 32.24
N GLY A 138 -10.40 32.95 31.05
CA GLY A 138 -9.45 31.99 30.53
C GLY A 138 -8.28 31.71 31.48
N SER A 139 -7.98 30.43 31.64
CA SER A 139 -6.64 29.97 32.00
C SER A 139 -6.40 28.63 31.36
N THR A 140 -5.52 28.64 30.37
CA THR A 140 -4.65 27.53 29.99
C THR A 140 -3.94 27.04 31.25
N MET A 141 -4.57 26.13 31.98
CA MET A 141 -3.93 25.46 33.11
C MET A 141 -3.13 24.29 32.54
N VAL A 142 -1.83 24.53 32.39
CA VAL A 142 -0.82 23.49 32.43
C VAL A 142 -1.03 22.71 33.73
N ALA A 143 -1.64 21.53 33.63
CA ALA A 143 -1.96 20.71 34.80
C ALA A 143 -0.75 19.91 35.27
N GLY A 144 0.21 20.61 35.86
CA GLY A 144 0.94 20.10 37.01
C GLY A 144 0.41 20.84 38.23
N THR A 145 -0.30 20.15 39.14
CA THR A 145 -0.49 20.43 40.60
C THR A 145 -1.89 20.25 41.20
N SER A 146 -2.95 19.92 40.46
CA SER A 146 -4.16 19.40 41.12
C SER A 146 -4.14 17.87 41.09
N GLN A 147 -3.91 17.26 42.26
CA GLN A 147 -4.01 15.83 42.48
C GLN A 147 -5.45 15.37 42.15
N ILE A 148 -5.75 15.16 40.87
CA ILE A 148 -7.00 14.53 40.44
C ILE A 148 -7.01 13.16 41.11
N ARG A 149 -7.88 12.99 42.11
CA ARG A 149 -7.96 11.74 42.86
C ARG A 149 -8.30 10.61 41.89
N ILE A 150 -7.48 9.56 41.91
CA ILE A 150 -7.69 8.37 41.09
C ILE A 150 -9.12 7.87 41.35
N PHE A 151 -9.88 7.64 40.28
CA PHE A 151 -11.31 7.27 40.31
C PHE A 151 -12.31 8.35 40.73
N SER A 152 -11.95 9.65 40.70
CA SER A 152 -12.95 10.73 40.75
C SER A 152 -13.76 10.80 39.45
N ASP A 153 -14.95 11.41 39.50
CA ASP A 153 -15.76 11.64 38.29
C ASP A 153 -15.02 12.50 37.25
N GLU A 154 -14.21 13.45 37.72
CA GLU A 154 -13.31 14.28 36.90
C GLU A 154 -12.21 13.46 36.23
N PHE A 155 -11.57 12.53 36.97
CA PHE A 155 -10.58 11.59 36.43
C PHE A 155 -11.17 10.71 35.32
N LEU A 156 -12.36 10.16 35.57
CA LEU A 156 -13.03 9.27 34.64
C LEU A 156 -13.48 10.01 33.37
N LEU A 157 -13.95 11.25 33.50
CA LEU A 157 -14.33 12.08 32.37
C LEU A 157 -13.10 12.46 31.52
N TYR A 158 -12.03 12.94 32.17
CA TYR A 158 -10.77 13.24 31.51
C TYR A 158 -10.20 12.02 30.78
N ASN A 159 -10.15 10.85 31.43
CA ASN A 159 -9.65 9.63 30.81
C ASN A 159 -10.52 9.20 29.61
N LYS A 160 -11.85 9.32 29.74
CA LYS A 160 -12.78 9.04 28.64
C LYS A 160 -12.56 10.00 27.46
N GLU A 161 -12.37 11.29 27.70
CA GLU A 161 -12.09 12.28 26.67
C GLU A 161 -10.77 11.98 25.96
N GLN A 162 -9.70 11.71 26.71
CA GLN A 162 -8.41 11.29 26.17
C GLN A 162 -8.52 10.00 25.36
N GLU A 163 -9.29 9.00 25.83
CA GLU A 163 -9.56 7.79 25.05
C GLU A 163 -10.32 8.08 23.75
N THR A 164 -11.29 9.00 23.76
CA THR A 164 -12.02 9.38 22.54
C THR A 164 -11.15 10.13 21.56
N GLU A 165 -10.29 11.02 22.05
CA GLU A 165 -9.32 11.75 21.24
C GLU A 165 -8.33 10.78 20.59
N LEU A 166 -7.74 9.86 21.36
CA LEU A 166 -6.84 8.82 20.83
C LEU A 166 -7.53 7.94 19.78
N ARG A 167 -8.80 7.58 19.97
CA ARG A 167 -9.57 6.83 18.96
C ARG A 167 -9.77 7.66 17.68
N ASN A 168 -10.06 8.95 17.81
CA ASN A 168 -10.22 9.84 16.66
C ASN A 168 -8.89 10.04 15.91
N LEU A 169 -7.78 10.23 16.63
CA LEU A 169 -6.44 10.32 16.05
C LEU A 169 -6.05 9.03 15.32
N ARG A 170 -6.26 7.86 15.93
CA ARG A 170 -6.02 6.57 15.28
C ARG A 170 -6.85 6.39 14.01
N ARG A 171 -8.11 6.84 14.02
CA ARG A 171 -8.96 6.81 12.82
C ARG A 171 -8.40 7.72 11.73
N LYS A 172 -8.07 8.97 12.05
CA LYS A 172 -7.49 9.94 11.10
C LYS A 172 -6.17 9.41 10.52
N LEU A 173 -5.30 8.85 11.34
CA LEU A 173 -4.04 8.25 10.91
C LEU A 173 -4.27 7.10 9.93
N ASN A 174 -5.20 6.19 10.24
CA ASN A 174 -5.50 5.07 9.34
C ASN A 174 -6.04 5.55 7.99
N VAL A 175 -6.96 6.51 7.98
CA VAL A 175 -7.49 7.10 6.74
C VAL A 175 -6.35 7.74 5.94
N SER A 176 -5.48 8.51 6.59
CA SER A 176 -4.32 9.14 5.94
C SER A 176 -3.33 8.10 5.36
N ILE A 177 -3.09 6.98 6.06
CA ILE A 177 -2.27 5.87 5.55
C ILE A 177 -2.93 5.22 4.33
N GLU A 178 -4.25 5.04 4.35
CA GLU A 178 -5.00 4.50 3.22
C GLU A 178 -4.93 5.44 2.00
N GLU A 179 -5.08 6.75 2.21
CA GLU A 179 -4.89 7.78 1.19
C GLU A 179 -3.47 7.75 0.61
N GLU A 180 -2.44 7.75 1.45
CA GLU A 180 -1.04 7.68 1.03
C GLU A 180 -0.77 6.43 0.18
N ASN A 181 -1.28 5.27 0.60
CA ASN A 181 -1.15 4.03 -0.16
C ASN A 181 -1.89 4.09 -1.50
N SER A 182 -3.04 4.76 -1.57
CA SER A 182 -3.77 4.94 -2.82
C SER A 182 -2.99 5.85 -3.79
N LEU A 183 -2.38 6.93 -3.29
CA LEU A 183 -1.55 7.84 -4.07
C LEU A 183 -0.29 7.16 -4.59
N LYS A 184 0.40 6.37 -3.76
CA LYS A 184 1.57 5.59 -4.18
C LYS A 184 1.25 4.63 -5.33
N LYS A 185 0.07 3.99 -5.30
CA LYS A 185 -0.37 3.12 -6.41
C LYS A 185 -0.63 3.91 -7.69
N LEU A 186 -1.23 5.09 -7.61
CA LEU A 186 -1.46 5.95 -8.76
C LEU A 186 -0.14 6.45 -9.37
N ILE A 187 0.81 6.86 -8.53
CA ILE A 187 2.16 7.27 -8.96
C ILE A 187 2.86 6.11 -9.66
N ALA A 188 2.89 4.92 -9.06
CA ALA A 188 3.52 3.75 -9.66
C ALA A 188 2.88 3.34 -11.00
N ALA A 189 1.55 3.46 -11.12
CA ALA A 189 0.85 3.23 -12.38
C ALA A 189 1.22 4.29 -13.43
N GLY A 190 1.34 5.56 -13.03
CA GLY A 190 1.80 6.65 -13.89
C GLY A 190 3.24 6.44 -14.37
N GLU A 191 4.15 6.07 -13.48
CA GLU A 191 5.56 5.76 -13.78
C GLU A 191 5.67 4.58 -14.75
N SER A 192 4.92 3.50 -14.51
CA SER A 192 4.89 2.36 -15.42
C SER A 192 4.40 2.73 -16.83
N ARG A 193 3.34 3.55 -16.92
CA ARG A 193 2.85 4.05 -18.21
C ARG A 193 3.86 4.97 -18.90
N HIS A 194 4.51 5.85 -18.13
CA HIS A 194 5.54 6.73 -18.64
C HIS A 194 6.74 5.93 -19.18
N GLU A 195 7.14 4.87 -18.49
CA GLU A 195 8.24 4.02 -18.94
C GLU A 195 7.88 3.24 -20.20
N ALA A 196 6.63 2.78 -20.33
CA ALA A 196 6.13 2.16 -21.56
C ALA A 196 6.18 3.14 -22.75
N LEU A 197 5.71 4.38 -22.58
CA LEU A 197 5.80 5.41 -23.62
C LEU A 197 7.27 5.74 -23.97
N ARG A 198 8.17 5.78 -23.00
CA ARG A 198 9.61 5.95 -23.27
C ARG A 198 10.19 4.78 -24.06
N ALA A 199 9.76 3.56 -23.78
CA ALA A 199 10.19 2.38 -24.53
C ALA A 199 9.70 2.46 -25.99
N GLU A 200 8.45 2.85 -26.21
CA GLU A 200 7.89 3.04 -27.55
C GLU A 200 8.66 4.12 -28.33
N MET A 201 8.87 5.30 -27.73
CA MET A 201 9.70 6.37 -28.32
C MET A 201 11.13 5.92 -28.65
N ARG A 202 11.74 5.06 -27.82
CA ARG A 202 13.07 4.49 -28.10
C ARG A 202 13.04 3.61 -29.35
N THR A 203 12.05 2.72 -29.46
CA THR A 203 11.93 1.84 -30.63
C THR A 203 11.65 2.62 -31.92
N GLU A 204 10.83 3.67 -31.86
CA GLU A 204 10.61 4.56 -33.00
C GLU A 204 11.89 5.31 -33.38
N HIS A 205 12.63 5.81 -32.40
CA HIS A 205 13.90 6.49 -32.65
C HIS A 205 14.94 5.55 -33.26
N GLU A 206 15.05 4.31 -32.77
CA GLU A 206 15.91 3.28 -33.35
C GLU A 206 15.48 2.95 -34.79
N ALA A 207 14.17 2.85 -35.07
CA ALA A 207 13.67 2.64 -36.42
C ALA A 207 14.00 3.81 -37.36
N LEU A 208 13.88 5.05 -36.88
CA LEU A 208 14.28 6.24 -37.62
C LEU A 208 15.78 6.27 -37.89
N ASP A 209 16.61 5.96 -36.90
CA ASP A 209 18.07 5.92 -37.05
C ASP A 209 18.48 4.83 -38.04
N ASN A 210 17.91 3.62 -37.93
CA ASN A 210 18.13 2.55 -38.91
C ASN A 210 17.72 2.97 -40.33
N GLY A 211 16.59 3.69 -40.47
CA GLY A 211 16.15 4.27 -41.73
C GLY A 211 17.15 5.30 -42.27
N GLN A 212 17.64 6.22 -41.44
CA GLN A 212 18.64 7.22 -41.81
C GLN A 212 19.98 6.59 -42.20
N GLN A 213 20.47 5.59 -41.46
CA GLN A 213 21.67 4.85 -41.81
C GLN A 213 21.51 4.13 -43.15
N THR A 214 20.34 3.56 -43.41
CA THR A 214 20.02 2.92 -44.68
C THR A 214 20.05 3.94 -45.81
N LEU A 215 19.41 5.11 -45.65
CA LEU A 215 19.45 6.20 -46.64
C LEU A 215 20.89 6.68 -46.90
N GLN A 216 21.69 6.89 -45.86
CA GLN A 216 23.10 7.28 -46.01
C GLN A 216 23.94 6.20 -46.71
N ARG A 217 23.67 4.91 -46.44
CA ARG A 217 24.30 3.80 -47.16
C ARG A 217 23.96 3.88 -48.65
N TRP A 218 22.69 4.10 -48.99
CA TRP A 218 22.23 4.24 -50.38
C TRP A 218 22.82 5.47 -51.06
N GLU A 219 22.81 6.62 -50.40
CA GLU A 219 23.42 7.84 -50.92
C GLU A 219 24.90 7.62 -51.29
N ARG A 220 25.66 6.93 -50.42
CA ARG A 220 27.06 6.61 -50.68
C ARG A 220 27.24 5.67 -51.87
N ILE A 221 26.39 4.66 -52.00
CA ILE A 221 26.41 3.72 -53.13
C ILE A 221 26.07 4.47 -54.43
N LEU A 222 25.02 5.27 -54.42
CA LEU A 222 24.57 6.04 -55.58
C LEU A 222 25.62 7.06 -56.01
N LYS A 223 26.19 7.83 -55.09
CA LYS A 223 27.30 8.77 -55.39
C LYS A 223 28.48 8.04 -56.07
N ARG A 224 28.87 6.87 -55.56
CA ARG A 224 29.96 6.07 -56.15
C ARG A 224 29.64 5.58 -57.56
N VAL A 225 28.42 5.10 -57.80
CA VAL A 225 28.01 4.61 -59.12
C VAL A 225 27.91 5.77 -60.11
N LEU A 226 27.31 6.88 -59.70
CA LEU A 226 27.08 8.06 -60.52
C LEU A 226 28.38 8.82 -60.85
N GLN A 227 29.41 8.75 -60.01
CA GLN A 227 30.73 9.32 -60.32
C GLN A 227 31.35 8.76 -61.62
N ASN A 228 31.00 7.53 -62.01
CA ASN A 228 31.51 6.88 -63.22
C ASN A 228 30.66 7.15 -64.47
N VAL A 229 29.53 7.85 -64.34
CA VAL A 229 28.62 8.13 -65.45
C VAL A 229 29.03 9.43 -66.15
N PRO A 230 29.10 9.46 -67.50
CA PRO A 230 29.36 10.68 -68.24
C PRO A 230 28.20 11.66 -68.07
N MET A 231 28.44 12.75 -67.33
CA MET A 231 27.45 13.77 -66.99
C MET A 231 28.00 15.20 -67.20
N PRO A 232 27.12 16.20 -67.48
CA PRO A 232 27.49 17.61 -67.55
C PRO A 232 28.18 18.13 -66.28
N ALA A 233 29.11 19.07 -66.42
CA ALA A 233 29.94 19.58 -65.32
C ALA A 233 29.10 20.17 -64.15
N LEU A 234 28.00 20.84 -64.47
CA LEU A 234 27.08 21.40 -63.46
C LEU A 234 26.51 20.31 -62.54
N TRP A 235 26.18 19.13 -63.08
CA TRP A 235 25.60 18.04 -62.29
C TRP A 235 26.61 17.34 -61.42
N LYS A 236 27.86 17.26 -61.85
CA LYS A 236 28.95 16.75 -61.01
C LYS A 236 29.16 17.64 -59.79
N GLU A 237 29.04 18.95 -59.96
CA GLU A 237 29.17 19.90 -58.85
C GLU A 237 28.01 19.79 -57.84
N PHE A 238 26.78 19.55 -58.32
CA PHE A 238 25.63 19.30 -57.44
C PHE A 238 25.69 17.95 -56.74
N LEU A 239 26.17 16.90 -57.43
CA LEU A 239 26.32 15.55 -56.89
C LEU A 239 27.26 15.50 -55.67
N ASP A 240 28.32 16.31 -55.66
CA ASP A 240 29.29 16.36 -54.56
C ASP A 240 28.84 17.21 -53.37
N LYS A 241 27.90 18.15 -53.56
CA LYS A 241 27.46 19.10 -52.52
C LYS A 241 26.19 18.65 -51.78
N ASP A 242 25.11 18.41 -52.51
CA ASP A 242 23.82 18.05 -51.91
C ASP A 242 23.07 17.08 -52.84
N PHE A 243 22.93 15.84 -52.37
CA PHE A 243 22.35 14.76 -53.14
C PHE A 243 20.84 14.96 -53.38
N ASP A 244 20.13 15.53 -52.42
CA ASP A 244 18.69 15.75 -52.53
C ASP A 244 18.38 16.91 -53.50
N SER A 245 19.18 17.98 -53.45
CA SER A 245 19.13 19.06 -54.45
C SER A 245 19.47 18.56 -55.85
N PHE A 246 20.45 17.63 -55.98
CA PHE A 246 20.76 16.98 -57.25
C PHE A 246 19.56 16.17 -57.78
N LEU A 247 18.92 15.34 -56.93
CA LEU A 247 17.73 14.57 -57.33
C LEU A 247 16.55 15.46 -57.71
N THR A 248 16.34 16.56 -56.99
CA THR A 248 15.27 17.53 -57.27
C THR A 248 15.52 18.24 -58.60
N THR A 249 16.76 18.67 -58.86
CA THR A 249 17.16 19.28 -60.12
C THR A 249 17.05 18.31 -61.30
N LEU A 250 17.35 17.01 -61.06
CA LEU A 250 17.19 15.96 -62.05
C LEU A 250 15.70 15.73 -62.38
N ALA A 251 14.82 15.76 -61.37
CA ALA A 251 13.38 15.60 -61.52
C ALA A 251 12.73 16.78 -62.26
N GLU A 252 13.11 18.01 -61.92
CA GLU A 252 12.59 19.24 -62.55
C GLU A 252 13.02 19.36 -64.02
N ASN A 253 14.25 18.96 -64.35
CA ASN A 253 14.79 19.08 -65.71
C ASN A 253 14.47 17.90 -66.64
N GLN A 254 13.72 16.88 -66.20
CA GLN A 254 13.27 15.80 -67.11
C GLN A 254 12.42 16.30 -68.29
N SER A 255 11.89 17.52 -68.19
CA SER A 255 11.09 18.19 -69.21
C SER A 255 11.94 18.94 -70.27
N GLY A 256 13.26 19.02 -70.09
CA GLY A 256 14.20 19.77 -70.94
C GLY A 256 14.59 19.03 -72.22
N ARG A 257 14.33 19.65 -73.38
CA ARG A 257 14.45 19.11 -74.75
C ARG A 257 15.89 18.99 -75.32
N THR A 258 16.93 18.86 -74.50
CA THR A 258 18.31 18.72 -75.02
C THR A 258 18.70 17.24 -75.13
N HIS A 259 19.22 16.84 -76.29
CA HIS A 259 19.61 15.45 -76.57
C HIS A 259 20.70 14.95 -75.61
N GLU A 260 21.65 15.82 -75.23
CA GLU A 260 22.68 15.52 -74.24
C GLU A 260 22.10 15.23 -72.84
N PHE A 261 21.04 15.93 -72.45
CA PHE A 261 20.34 15.69 -71.18
C PHE A 261 19.65 14.33 -71.19
N GLN A 262 18.97 13.99 -72.29
CA GLN A 262 18.32 12.69 -72.44
C GLN A 262 19.32 11.53 -72.45
N GLN A 263 20.49 11.71 -73.07
CA GLN A 263 21.56 10.72 -73.08
C GLN A 263 22.20 10.52 -71.70
N ALA A 264 22.50 11.61 -70.98
CA ALA A 264 23.00 11.54 -69.61
C ALA A 264 21.98 10.91 -68.66
N ALA A 265 20.70 11.28 -68.75
CA ALA A 265 19.62 10.68 -67.97
C ALA A 265 19.41 9.19 -68.28
N ALA A 266 19.56 8.78 -69.54
CA ALA A 266 19.53 7.37 -69.93
C ALA A 266 20.71 6.57 -69.34
N ALA A 267 21.92 7.15 -69.35
CA ALA A 267 23.10 6.53 -68.75
C ALA A 267 22.97 6.39 -67.22
N ILE A 268 22.43 7.40 -66.53
CA ILE A 268 22.10 7.36 -65.10
C ILE A 268 21.09 6.25 -64.80
N ARG A 269 20.00 6.16 -65.57
CA ARG A 269 18.99 5.10 -65.40
C ARG A 269 19.59 3.70 -65.59
N GLY A 270 20.44 3.51 -66.59
CA GLY A 270 21.13 2.24 -66.81
C GLY A 270 22.10 1.87 -65.68
N ALA A 271 22.84 2.85 -65.15
CA ALA A 271 23.76 2.65 -64.04
C ALA A 271 23.01 2.28 -62.74
N ILE A 272 21.87 2.92 -62.45
CA ILE A 272 21.04 2.61 -61.28
C ILE A 272 20.37 1.23 -61.42
N ALA A 273 19.92 0.86 -62.62
CA ALA A 273 19.28 -0.44 -62.87
C ALA A 273 20.21 -1.64 -62.63
N ASN A 274 21.53 -1.44 -62.68
CA ASN A 274 22.55 -2.46 -62.46
C ASN A 274 23.04 -2.54 -61.00
N ILE A 275 22.48 -1.74 -60.09
CA ILE A 275 22.84 -1.79 -58.67
C ILE A 275 22.15 -3.02 -58.05
N SER A 276 22.94 -3.89 -57.41
CA SER A 276 22.42 -5.01 -56.63
C SER A 276 21.87 -4.49 -55.30
N PHE A 277 20.60 -4.82 -55.03
CA PHE A 277 19.89 -4.44 -53.80
C PHE A 277 19.89 -5.62 -52.82
N ASP A 278 21.04 -5.95 -52.25
CA ASP A 278 21.18 -6.89 -51.12
C ASP A 278 21.70 -6.17 -49.85
#